data_AF-A0A822F1C6-F1
#
_entry.id   AF-A0A822F1C6-F1
#
_cell.length_a   1.000
_cell.length_b   1.000
_cell.length_c   1.000
_cell.angle_alpha   90.00
_cell.angle_beta   90.00
_cell.angle_gamma   90.00
#
_symmetry.space_group_name_H-M   'P 1'
#
loop_
_entity.id
_entity.type
_entity.pdbx_description
1 polymer ?
#
loop_
_entity_poly.entity_id
_entity_poly.type
_entity_poly.pdbx_seq_one_letter_code
_entity_poly.pdbx_strand_id
1 'polypeptide(L)'
;PKNQTKTYVIHIDIYEKLSLSYRGSLLFPMKFPFLPVHRLALIAVIPSKDDKNPSCSNSQCVHGKCIIYSNQTQNITFCQCNRG
;
A
#
# COMPACT_ATOMS: atom_id res chain seq x y z
N PRO A 1 1.23 16.96 18.71
CA PRO A 1 2.40 16.16 18.28
C PRO A 1 1.99 14.72 17.93
N LYS A 2 2.57 14.10 16.89
CA LYS A 2 2.34 12.67 16.62
C LYS A 2 2.93 11.80 17.75
N ASN A 3 2.33 10.65 18.01
CA ASN A 3 2.75 9.76 19.09
C ASN A 3 4.05 9.03 18.67
N GLN A 4 5.12 9.21 19.44
CA GLN A 4 6.44 8.64 19.15
C GLN A 4 6.51 7.12 19.27
N THR A 5 5.56 6.48 19.95
CA THR A 5 5.50 5.00 20.05
C THR A 5 4.82 4.35 18.85
N LYS A 6 4.24 5.15 17.94
CA LYS A 6 3.54 4.65 16.76
C LYS A 6 4.41 4.76 15.52
N THR A 7 4.43 3.69 14.74
CA THR A 7 4.98 3.71 13.38
C THR A 7 3.94 4.31 12.44
N TYR A 8 4.33 5.35 11.70
CA TYR A 8 3.49 5.95 10.68
C TYR A 8 3.99 5.54 9.30
N VAL A 9 3.04 5.25 8.42
CA VAL A 9 3.30 4.83 7.04
C VAL A 9 2.39 5.62 6.11
N ILE A 10 2.83 5.81 4.88
CA ILE A 10 2.02 6.35 3.80
C ILE A 10 1.61 5.17 2.92
N HIS A 11 0.30 4.94 2.88
CA HIS A 11 -0.34 3.98 2.00
C HIS A 11 -0.85 4.72 0.76
N ILE A 12 -0.47 4.27 -0.43
CA ILE A 12 -0.90 4.85 -1.70
C ILE A 12 -1.54 3.75 -2.53
N ASP A 13 -2.82 3.91 -2.86
CA ASP A 13 -3.51 3.06 -3.83
C ASP A 13 -3.47 3.67 -5.22
N ILE A 14 -3.19 2.85 -6.22
CA ILE A 14 -3.11 3.27 -7.61
C ILE A 14 -4.24 2.62 -8.39
N TYR A 15 -5.04 3.44 -9.05
CA TYR A 15 -6.15 3.02 -9.90
C TYR A 15 -5.95 3.56 -11.31
N GLU A 16 -6.39 2.79 -12.30
CA GLU A 16 -6.55 3.29 -13.65
C GLU A 16 -7.68 4.33 -13.68
N LYS A 17 -7.48 5.43 -14.41
CA LYS A 17 -8.33 6.63 -14.31
C LYS A 17 -9.75 6.42 -14.81
N LEU A 18 -9.93 5.69 -15.92
CA LEU A 18 -11.23 5.58 -16.61
C LEU A 18 -12.09 4.45 -16.03
N SER A 19 -11.51 3.26 -15.90
CA SER A 19 -12.16 2.06 -15.41
C SER A 19 -12.18 1.96 -13.88
N LEU A 20 -11.40 2.80 -13.19
CA LEU A 20 -11.16 2.69 -11.75
C LEU A 20 -10.63 1.30 -11.34
N SER A 21 -9.99 0.61 -12.29
CA SER A 21 -9.39 -0.69 -12.04
C SER A 21 -8.18 -0.53 -11.14
N TYR A 22 -8.18 -1.23 -10.01
CA TYR A 22 -7.04 -1.25 -9.11
C TYR A 22 -5.80 -1.83 -9.79
N ARG A 23 -4.67 -1.12 -9.71
CA ARG A 23 -3.37 -1.56 -10.28
C ARG A 23 -2.39 -2.06 -9.23
N GLY A 24 -2.42 -1.49 -8.02
CA GLY A 24 -1.51 -1.87 -6.95
C GLY A 24 -1.45 -0.83 -5.85
N SER A 25 -0.70 -1.14 -4.80
CA SER A 25 -0.46 -0.21 -3.69
C SER A 25 1.02 -0.13 -3.36
N LEU A 26 1.40 1.04 -2.85
CA LEU A 26 2.74 1.32 -2.37
C LEU A 26 2.68 1.67 -0.89
N LEU A 27 3.70 1.24 -0.15
CA LEU A 27 3.85 1.53 1.27
C LEU A 27 5.18 2.25 1.52
N PHE A 28 5.13 3.46 2.06
CA PHE A 28 6.34 4.23 2.40
C PHE A 28 6.42 4.49 3.90
N PRO A 29 7.50 4.07 4.59
CA PRO A 29 7.67 4.37 6.01
C PRO A 29 7.98 5.85 6.25
N MET A 30 7.32 6.47 7.23
CA MET A 30 7.68 7.82 7.68
C MET A 30 8.83 7.75 8.69
N LYS A 31 10.02 8.22 8.30
CA LYS A 31 11.22 8.21 9.18
C LYS A 31 11.14 9.21 10.33
N PHE A 32 10.46 10.35 10.15
CA PHE A 32 10.46 11.45 11.12
C PHE A 32 9.04 11.96 11.40
N PRO A 33 8.21 11.23 12.17
CA PRO A 33 6.83 11.62 12.46
C PRO A 33 6.71 12.83 13.40
N PHE A 34 7.80 13.22 14.08
CA PHE A 34 7.85 14.29 15.08
C PHE A 34 8.21 15.66 14.51
N LEU A 35 8.66 15.78 13.26
CA LEU A 35 9.08 17.06 12.69
C LEU A 35 7.84 17.88 12.25
N PRO A 36 7.67 19.13 12.75
CA PRO A 36 6.43 19.88 12.60
C PRO A 36 6.02 20.21 11.15
N VAL A 37 6.98 20.27 10.22
CA VAL A 37 6.73 20.52 8.79
C VAL A 37 7.74 19.75 7.94
N HIS A 38 7.50 18.46 7.70
CA HIS A 38 8.36 17.66 6.82
C HIS A 38 7.71 17.49 5.44
N ARG A 39 8.27 18.17 4.42
CA ARG A 39 7.89 17.94 3.03
C ARG A 39 8.51 16.63 2.55
N LEU A 40 7.65 15.69 2.14
CA LEU A 40 8.06 14.41 1.58
C LEU A 40 7.98 14.46 0.06
N ALA A 41 9.05 14.03 -0.61
CA ALA A 41 9.08 13.77 -2.04
C ALA A 41 9.32 12.27 -2.24
N LEU A 42 8.39 11.60 -2.91
CA LEU A 42 8.39 10.15 -3.11
C LEU A 42 8.28 9.85 -4.60
N ILE A 43 9.06 8.88 -5.08
CA ILE A 43 8.94 8.35 -6.44
C ILE A 43 8.02 7.14 -6.38
N ALA A 44 6.84 7.25 -6.99
CA ALA A 44 5.86 6.19 -7.07
C ALA A 44 5.95 5.50 -8.44
N VAL A 45 6.51 4.29 -8.48
CA VAL A 45 6.53 3.46 -9.69
C VAL A 45 5.18 2.74 -9.80
N ILE A 46 4.50 2.91 -10.93
CA ILE A 46 3.18 2.31 -11.16
C ILE A 46 3.38 0.86 -11.64
N PRO A 47 2.89 -0.15 -10.90
CA PRO A 47 3.00 -1.55 -11.31
C PRO A 47 2.14 -1.85 -12.54
N SER A 48 2.56 -2.85 -13.32
CA SER A 48 1.78 -3.34 -14.47
C SER A 48 0.60 -4.19 -13.99
N LYS A 49 -0.40 -4.39 -14.85
CA LYS A 49 -1.67 -5.07 -14.50
C LYS A 49 -1.48 -6.56 -14.17
N ASP A 50 -0.40 -7.19 -14.64
CA ASP A 50 -0.21 -8.64 -14.70
C ASP A 50 0.77 -9.22 -13.67
N ASP A 51 1.04 -8.51 -12.57
CA ASP A 51 1.74 -9.12 -11.43
C ASP A 51 0.77 -10.04 -10.67
N LYS A 52 0.48 -11.20 -11.26
CA LYS A 52 -0.17 -12.32 -10.57
C LYS A 52 0.74 -12.72 -9.41
N ASN A 53 0.40 -12.28 -8.21
CA ASN A 53 1.17 -12.58 -6.99
C ASN A 53 0.98 -14.04 -6.56
N PRO A 54 2.00 -14.91 -6.68
CA PRO A 54 1.90 -16.31 -6.25
C PRO A 54 1.95 -16.46 -4.72
N SER A 55 2.30 -15.39 -3.98
CA SER A 55 2.70 -15.47 -2.57
C SER A 55 1.59 -15.23 -1.54
N CYS A 56 0.34 -14.94 -1.95
CA CYS A 56 -0.73 -14.72 -0.96
C CYS A 56 -1.85 -15.75 -1.01
N SER A 57 -2.16 -16.31 0.17
CA SER A 57 -3.39 -17.09 0.38
C SER A 57 -4.54 -16.14 0.73
N ASN A 58 -5.54 -16.05 -0.16
CA ASN A 58 -6.76 -15.29 0.09
C ASN A 58 -7.59 -15.79 1.28
N SER A 59 -7.25 -16.95 1.87
CA SER A 59 -8.00 -17.55 2.99
C SER A 59 -8.11 -16.66 4.23
N GLN A 60 -7.21 -15.68 4.41
CA GLN A 60 -7.26 -14.74 5.54
C GLN A 60 -8.17 -13.52 5.28
N CYS A 61 -8.48 -13.20 4.02
CA CYS A 61 -9.28 -12.03 3.65
C CYS A 61 -10.73 -12.45 3.29
N VAL A 62 -11.62 -12.53 4.29
CA VAL A 62 -13.01 -13.02 4.10
C VAL A 62 -13.83 -12.13 3.16
N HIS A 63 -13.71 -10.80 3.30
CA HIS A 63 -14.48 -9.82 2.52
C HIS A 63 -13.57 -8.94 1.66
N GLY A 64 -12.69 -9.57 0.90
CA GLY A 64 -11.76 -8.84 0.06
C GLY A 64 -10.81 -9.75 -0.70
N LYS A 65 -9.71 -9.16 -1.15
CA LYS A 65 -8.60 -9.86 -1.77
C LYS A 65 -7.29 -9.49 -1.10
N CYS A 66 -6.39 -10.45 -1.01
CA CYS A 66 -5.06 -10.18 -0.50
C CYS A 66 -4.21 -9.50 -1.57
N ILE A 67 -3.54 -8.41 -1.18
CA ILE A 67 -2.65 -7.65 -2.04
C ILE A 67 -1.28 -7.50 -1.39
N ILE A 68 -0.23 -7.45 -2.20
CA ILE A 68 1.15 -7.21 -1.80
C ILE A 68 1.54 -5.80 -2.25
N TYR A 69 2.29 -5.09 -1.41
CA TYR A 69 2.84 -3.79 -1.78
C TYR A 69 3.94 -3.92 -2.83
N SER A 70 3.80 -3.21 -3.96
CA SER A 70 4.69 -3.37 -5.11
C SER A 70 6.09 -2.76 -4.91
N ASN A 71 6.27 -1.88 -3.92
CA ASN A 71 7.55 -1.23 -3.63
C ASN A 71 8.33 -1.86 -2.46
N GLN A 72 7.89 -3.00 -1.94
CA GLN A 72 8.50 -3.65 -0.78
C GLN A 72 9.25 -4.92 -1.21
N THR A 73 10.47 -5.11 -0.69
CA THR A 73 11.24 -6.35 -0.89
C THR A 73 10.73 -7.50 -0.03
N GLN A 74 10.06 -7.21 1.09
CA GLN A 74 9.65 -8.20 2.09
C GLN A 74 8.23 -8.77 1.90
N ASN A 75 7.66 -8.73 0.69
CA ASN A 75 6.31 -9.25 0.38
C ASN A 75 5.25 -8.87 1.43
N ILE A 76 5.26 -7.61 1.91
CA ILE A 76 4.29 -7.13 2.89
C ILE A 76 2.90 -7.15 2.25
N THR A 77 1.94 -7.78 2.93
CA THR A 77 0.58 -7.97 2.42
C THR A 77 -0.46 -7.19 3.21
N PHE A 78 -1.62 -6.96 2.60
CA PHE A 78 -2.81 -6.42 3.26
C PHE A 78 -4.09 -6.93 2.57
N CYS A 79 -5.22 -6.89 3.28
CA CYS A 79 -6.52 -7.19 2.69
C CYS A 79 -7.12 -5.91 2.07
N GLN A 80 -7.33 -5.92 0.76
CA GLN A 80 -8.16 -4.92 0.09
C GLN A 80 -9.62 -5.36 0.18
N CYS A 81 -10.39 -4.66 1.01
CA CYS A 81 -11.80 -4.97 1.23
C CYS A 81 -12.64 -4.74 -0.03
N ASN A 82 -13.68 -5.55 -0.18
CA ASN A 82 -14.75 -5.31 -1.14
C ASN A 82 -15.52 -4.03 -0.77
N ARG A 83 -16.21 -3.44 -1.75
CA ARG A 83 -17.16 -2.35 -1.46
C ARG A 83 -18.28 -2.92 -0.59
N GLY A 84 -18.54 -2.26 0.53
CA GLY A 84 -19.62 -2.59 1.46
C GLY A 84 -20.97 -2.08 0.98
#